data_AF-A0A5F1YPX1-F1
#
_entry.id   AF-A0A5F1YPX1-F1
#
_cell.length_a   1.000
_cell.length_b   1.000
_cell.length_c   1.000
_cell.angle_alpha   90.00
_cell.angle_beta   90.00
_cell.angle_gamma   90.00
#
_symmetry.space_group_name_H-M   'P 1'
#
loop_
_entity.id
_entity.type
_entity.pdbx_description
1 polymer ?
#
loop_
_entity_poly.entity_id
_entity_poly.type
_entity_poly.pdbx_seq_one_letter_code
_entity_poly.pdbx_strand_id
1 'polypeptide(L)'
;MKFKEFLKKYEPVLRNAPETAERFFKSEKFLVYLVSLPLFGTWLIGFTFFWDNRTVRKHSGLSFLNFLYFLTFLMGSVFVSWIPVAGPWLGHLVHLSGILIYLGISGLLLYNYTTGKKIALRIPEEHLSRLESYIH
;
A
#
# COMPACT_ATOMS: atom_id res chain seq x y z
N MET A 1 -22.05 -14.50 31.31
CA MET A 1 -22.77 -15.54 30.54
C MET A 1 -22.67 -15.34 29.02
N LYS A 2 -22.85 -14.13 28.49
CA LYS A 2 -22.82 -13.83 27.03
C LYS A 2 -21.51 -14.17 26.28
N PHE A 3 -20.35 -14.16 26.94
CA PHE A 3 -19.06 -14.44 26.29
C PHE A 3 -18.87 -15.93 25.96
N LYS A 4 -19.38 -16.85 26.80
CA LYS A 4 -19.31 -18.30 26.53
C LYS A 4 -20.21 -18.70 25.36
N GLU A 5 -21.40 -18.11 25.23
CA GLU A 5 -22.28 -18.31 24.08
C GLU A 5 -21.70 -17.72 22.79
N PHE A 6 -21.06 -16.55 22.89
CA PHE A 6 -20.33 -15.94 21.77
C PHE A 6 -19.19 -16.85 21.29
N LEU A 7 -18.37 -17.37 22.20
CA LEU A 7 -17.31 -18.33 21.85
C LEU A 7 -17.88 -19.60 21.23
N LYS A 8 -18.97 -20.16 21.77
CA LYS A 8 -19.64 -21.35 21.21
C LYS A 8 -20.18 -21.12 19.79
N LYS A 9 -20.65 -19.91 19.50
CA LYS A 9 -21.11 -19.52 18.15
C LYS A 9 -19.98 -19.53 17.12
N TYR A 10 -18.76 -19.16 17.53
CA TYR A 10 -17.59 -19.09 16.64
C TYR A 10 -16.61 -20.26 16.80
N GLU A 11 -16.84 -21.17 17.75
CA GLU A 11 -16.08 -22.40 17.96
C GLU A 11 -15.84 -23.21 16.68
N PRO A 12 -16.83 -23.44 15.79
CA PRO A 12 -16.57 -24.13 14.51
C PRO A 12 -15.69 -23.33 13.54
N VAL A 13 -15.74 -21.99 13.59
CA VAL A 13 -14.88 -21.12 12.78
C VAL A 13 -13.45 -21.09 13.33
N LEU A 14 -13.30 -21.02 14.65
CA LEU A 14 -12.02 -21.04 15.36
C LEU A 14 -11.31 -22.39 15.22
N ARG A 15 -12.05 -23.50 15.22
CA ARG A 15 -11.50 -24.85 15.04
C ARG A 15 -10.85 -25.02 13.66
N ASN A 16 -11.44 -24.41 12.63
CA ASN A 16 -10.94 -24.45 11.25
C ASN A 16 -10.04 -23.26 10.90
N ALA A 17 -9.83 -22.32 11.83
CA ALA A 17 -9.00 -21.15 11.61
C ALA A 17 -7.54 -21.48 11.26
N PRO A 18 -6.87 -22.49 11.87
CA PRO A 18 -5.49 -22.84 11.51
C PRO A 18 -5.37 -23.31 10.06
N GLU A 19 -6.26 -24.20 9.64
CA GLU A 19 -6.28 -24.73 8.26
C GLU A 19 -6.62 -23.63 7.25
N THR A 20 -7.55 -22.73 7.60
CA THR A 20 -7.91 -21.58 6.76
C THR A 20 -6.74 -20.61 6.63
N ALA A 21 -6.04 -20.33 7.73
CA ALA A 21 -4.86 -19.48 7.75
C ALA A 21 -3.72 -20.08 6.92
N GLU A 22 -3.43 -21.37 7.10
CA GLU A 22 -2.41 -22.06 6.30
C GLU A 22 -2.72 -22.00 4.80
N ARG A 23 -3.99 -22.24 4.43
CA ARG A 23 -4.44 -22.16 3.04
C ARG A 23 -4.31 -20.73 2.49
N PHE A 24 -4.57 -19.72 3.31
CA PHE A 24 -4.40 -18.32 2.95
C PHE A 24 -2.92 -17.96 2.79
N PHE A 25 -2.03 -18.35 3.69
CA PHE A 25 -0.59 -18.08 3.62
C PHE A 25 0.06 -18.68 2.37
N LYS A 26 -0.47 -19.79 1.85
CA LYS A 26 -0.03 -20.43 0.60
C LYS A 26 -0.69 -19.84 -0.65
N SER A 27 -1.64 -18.93 -0.51
CA SER A 27 -2.37 -18.35 -1.64
C SER A 27 -1.57 -17.25 -2.35
N GLU A 28 -1.77 -17.11 -3.66
CA GLU A 28 -1.26 -15.97 -4.43
C GLU A 28 -1.71 -14.64 -3.82
N LYS A 29 -2.94 -14.59 -3.29
CA LYS A 29 -3.50 -13.39 -2.68
C LYS A 29 -2.67 -12.89 -1.50
N PHE A 30 -2.24 -13.80 -0.62
CA PHE A 30 -1.36 -13.44 0.49
C PHE A 30 0.00 -12.95 -0.01
N LEU A 31 0.59 -13.62 -1.01
CA LEU A 31 1.88 -13.20 -1.58
C LEU A 31 1.79 -11.80 -2.20
N VAL A 32 0.73 -11.51 -2.94
CA VAL A 32 0.50 -10.18 -3.51
C VAL A 32 0.35 -9.14 -2.41
N TYR A 33 -0.38 -9.45 -1.34
CA TYR A 33 -0.47 -8.54 -0.19
C TYR A 33 0.90 -8.31 0.44
N LEU A 34 1.64 -9.37 0.73
CA LEU A 34 2.97 -9.30 1.34
C LEU A 34 3.91 -8.40 0.53
N VAL A 35 4.04 -8.64 -0.78
CA VAL A 35 4.95 -7.85 -1.63
C VAL A 35 4.45 -6.43 -1.89
N SER A 36 3.16 -6.14 -1.65
CA SER A 36 2.54 -4.81 -1.79
C SER A 36 2.54 -3.97 -0.51
N LEU A 37 2.94 -4.55 0.62
CA LEU A 37 3.03 -3.81 1.87
C LEU A 37 4.11 -2.71 1.78
N PRO A 38 3.88 -1.55 2.43
CA PRO A 38 4.85 -0.46 2.52
C PRO A 38 5.94 -0.79 3.55
N LEU A 39 6.58 -1.95 3.38
CA LEU A 39 7.66 -2.43 4.23
C LEU A 39 8.93 -2.54 3.38
N PHE A 40 10.05 -2.14 3.96
CA PHE A 40 11.32 -2.19 3.26
C PHE A 40 11.65 -3.65 2.87
N GLY A 41 11.90 -3.88 1.59
CA GLY A 41 12.38 -5.15 1.06
C GLY A 41 11.33 -6.25 0.85
N THR A 42 10.05 -6.05 1.15
CA THR A 42 9.01 -7.08 0.88
C THR A 42 8.88 -7.41 -0.60
N TRP A 43 9.10 -6.43 -1.47
CA TRP A 43 9.11 -6.60 -2.92
C TRP A 43 10.24 -7.51 -3.42
N LEU A 44 11.35 -7.62 -2.68
CA LEU A 44 12.46 -8.53 -3.05
C LEU A 44 12.00 -9.99 -3.01
N ILE A 45 11.15 -10.35 -2.03
CA ILE A 45 10.64 -11.71 -1.86
C ILE A 45 9.99 -12.22 -3.15
N GLY A 46 9.21 -11.37 -3.82
CA GLY A 46 8.56 -11.75 -5.06
C GLY A 46 9.53 -11.92 -6.23
N PHE A 47 10.62 -11.14 -6.28
CA PHE A 47 11.67 -11.32 -7.28
C PHE A 47 12.58 -12.52 -7.01
N THR A 48 12.86 -12.83 -5.75
CA THR A 48 13.80 -13.89 -5.36
C THR A 48 13.15 -15.26 -5.34
N PHE A 49 11.92 -15.39 -4.84
CA PHE A 49 11.29 -16.69 -4.59
C PHE A 49 10.09 -16.98 -5.50
N PHE A 50 9.49 -15.97 -6.12
CA PHE A 50 8.22 -16.11 -6.87
C PHE A 50 8.29 -15.48 -8.27
N TRP A 51 9.47 -15.50 -8.89
CA TRP A 51 9.72 -14.88 -10.20
C TRP A 51 8.80 -15.40 -11.31
N ASP A 52 8.46 -16.70 -11.26
CA ASP A 52 7.60 -17.37 -12.24
C ASP A 52 6.13 -16.98 -12.09
N ASN A 53 5.71 -16.50 -10.92
CA ASN A 53 4.35 -16.00 -10.73
C ASN A 53 4.24 -14.57 -11.28
N ARG A 54 3.62 -14.44 -12.46
CA ARG A 54 3.46 -13.15 -13.17
C ARG A 54 2.72 -12.09 -12.34
N THR A 55 1.73 -12.48 -11.55
CA THR A 55 0.94 -11.55 -10.72
C THR A 55 1.79 -11.00 -9.57
N VAL A 56 2.47 -11.89 -8.84
CA VAL A 56 3.37 -11.52 -7.73
C VAL A 56 4.53 -10.67 -8.23
N ARG A 57 5.14 -11.03 -9.37
CA ARG A 57 6.23 -10.26 -9.99
C ARG A 57 5.78 -8.85 -10.39
N LYS A 58 4.59 -8.72 -10.96
CA LYS A 58 4.02 -7.41 -11.32
C LYS A 58 3.84 -6.53 -10.08
N HIS A 59 3.23 -7.06 -9.02
CA HIS A 59 3.02 -6.29 -7.79
C HIS A 59 4.33 -5.96 -7.08
N SER A 60 5.30 -6.88 -7.09
CA SER A 60 6.66 -6.62 -6.59
C SER A 60 7.35 -5.49 -7.34
N GLY A 61 7.21 -5.43 -8.68
CA GLY A 61 7.73 -4.32 -9.48
C GLY A 61 7.07 -2.97 -9.18
N LEU A 62 5.75 -2.95 -8.96
CA LEU A 62 5.04 -1.74 -8.57
C LEU A 62 5.46 -1.26 -7.17
N SER A 63 5.62 -2.18 -6.22
CA SER A 63 6.11 -1.88 -4.87
C SER A 63 7.56 -1.40 -4.87
N PHE A 64 8.41 -1.99 -5.71
CA PHE A 64 9.78 -1.52 -5.91
C PHE A 64 9.81 -0.09 -6.45
N LEU A 65 8.99 0.21 -7.47
CA LEU A 65 8.87 1.57 -8.01
C LEU A 65 8.36 2.55 -6.94
N ASN A 66 7.38 2.14 -6.13
CA ASN A 66 6.90 2.92 -5.00
C ASN A 66 8.01 3.21 -3.98
N PHE A 67 8.86 2.21 -3.70
CA PHE A 67 10.05 2.40 -2.86
C PHE A 67 11.05 3.38 -3.49
N LEU A 68 11.27 3.36 -4.81
CA LEU A 68 12.15 4.33 -5.48
C LEU A 68 11.60 5.75 -5.39
N TYR A 69 10.27 5.94 -5.50
CA TYR A 69 9.66 7.25 -5.23
C TYR A 69 9.94 7.70 -3.81
N PHE A 70 9.70 6.85 -2.81
CA PHE A 70 10.01 7.15 -1.41
C PHE A 70 11.50 7.52 -1.22
N LEU A 71 12.41 6.73 -1.79
CA LEU A 71 13.85 6.97 -1.72
C LEU A 71 14.23 8.32 -2.33
N THR A 72 13.57 8.73 -3.42
CA THR A 72 13.77 10.05 -4.04
C THR A 72 13.36 11.18 -3.09
N PHE A 73 12.21 11.06 -2.42
CA PHE A 73 11.79 12.03 -1.40
C PHE A 73 12.74 12.05 -0.20
N LEU A 74 13.24 10.89 0.23
CA LEU A 74 14.20 10.79 1.32
C LEU A 74 15.54 11.45 0.96
N MET A 75 16.07 11.21 -0.23
CA MET A 75 17.30 11.87 -0.68
C MET A 75 17.08 13.37 -0.87
N GLY A 76 15.96 13.76 -1.47
CA GLY A 76 15.57 15.15 -1.66
C GLY A 76 15.43 15.90 -0.32
N SER A 77 14.89 15.26 0.72
CA SER A 77 14.77 15.88 2.03
C SER A 77 16.13 16.19 2.65
N VAL A 78 17.13 15.31 2.50
CA VAL A 78 18.50 15.55 2.97
C VAL A 78 19.09 16.79 2.31
N PHE A 79 18.95 16.94 0.98
CA PHE A 79 19.47 18.10 0.26
C PHE A 79 18.74 19.39 0.66
N VAL A 80 17.41 19.35 0.79
CA VAL A 80 16.61 20.50 1.23
C VAL A 80 16.95 20.90 2.66
N SER A 81 17.30 19.95 3.53
CA SER A 81 17.72 20.21 4.90
C SER A 81 18.98 21.06 5.03
N TRP A 82 19.79 21.19 3.98
CA TRP A 82 20.99 22.03 3.99
C TRP A 82 20.72 23.52 3.73
N ILE A 83 19.48 23.90 3.39
CA ILE A 83 19.11 25.31 3.22
C ILE A 83 19.19 26.02 4.58
N PRO A 84 19.93 27.14 4.70
CA PRO A 84 20.03 27.88 5.95
C PRO A 84 18.65 28.30 6.48
N VAL A 85 18.47 28.25 7.80
CA VAL A 85 17.27 28.68 8.55
C VAL A 85 16.03 27.79 8.30
N ALA A 86 15.55 27.70 7.06
CA ALA A 86 14.31 27.00 6.71
C ALA A 86 14.50 25.53 6.31
N GLY A 87 15.72 25.11 5.99
CA GLY A 87 16.02 23.77 5.46
C GLY A 87 15.50 22.62 6.32
N PRO A 88 15.76 22.59 7.65
CA PRO A 88 15.27 21.50 8.50
C PRO A 88 13.75 21.30 8.42
N TRP A 89 12.98 22.39 8.45
CA TRP A 89 11.51 22.36 8.33
C TRP A 89 11.06 21.86 6.95
N LEU A 90 11.65 22.39 5.89
CA LEU A 90 11.32 22.00 4.52
C LEU A 90 11.69 20.54 4.24
N GLY A 91 12.84 20.07 4.76
CA GLY A 91 13.25 18.68 4.65
C GLY A 91 12.27 17.74 5.34
N HIS A 92 11.79 18.09 6.54
CA HIS A 92 10.76 17.30 7.22
C HIS A 92 9.44 17.23 6.42
N LEU A 93 9.01 18.33 5.81
CA LEU A 93 7.82 18.34 4.95
C LEU A 93 7.99 17.44 3.73
N VAL A 94 9.14 17.54 3.05
CA VAL A 94 9.46 16.70 1.88
C VAL A 94 9.50 15.22 2.28
N HIS A 95 10.13 14.89 3.40
CA HIS A 95 10.18 13.52 3.90
C HIS A 95 8.78 13.00 4.25
N LEU A 96 7.96 13.80 4.94
CA LEU A 96 6.58 13.46 5.27
C LEU A 96 5.75 13.21 4.01
N SER A 97 5.89 14.04 2.98
CA SER A 97 5.24 13.80 1.68
C SER A 97 5.65 12.46 1.09
N GLY A 98 6.94 12.11 1.16
CA GLY A 98 7.44 10.78 0.76
C GLY A 98 6.74 9.64 1.50
N ILE A 99 6.63 9.73 2.83
CA ILE A 99 5.95 8.72 3.65
C ILE A 99 4.47 8.59 3.25
N LEU A 100 3.76 9.72 3.09
CA LEU A 100 2.34 9.72 2.73
C LEU A 100 2.09 9.12 1.34
N ILE A 101 2.94 9.45 0.37
CA ILE A 101 2.87 8.88 -0.98
C ILE A 101 3.15 7.37 -0.94
N TYR A 102 4.19 6.96 -0.20
CA TYR A 102 4.57 5.55 -0.09
C TYR A 102 3.45 4.70 0.52
N LEU A 103 2.86 5.16 1.62
CA LEU A 103 1.71 4.53 2.26
C LEU A 103 0.47 4.56 1.35
N GLY A 104 0.19 5.71 0.73
CA GLY A 104 -0.96 5.92 -0.15
C GLY A 104 -0.94 4.99 -1.36
N ILE A 105 0.17 4.94 -2.10
CA ILE A 105 0.31 4.04 -3.26
C ILE A 105 0.22 2.58 -2.84
N SER A 106 0.83 2.19 -1.72
CA SER A 106 0.73 0.80 -1.23
C SER A 106 -0.71 0.43 -0.86
N GLY A 107 -1.44 1.33 -0.20
CA GLY A 107 -2.87 1.17 0.08
C GLY A 107 -3.71 1.05 -1.20
N LEU A 108 -3.44 1.88 -2.21
CA LEU A 108 -4.11 1.83 -3.51
C LEU A 108 -3.82 0.53 -4.25
N LEU A 109 -2.58 0.03 -4.22
CA LEU A 109 -2.19 -1.25 -4.82
C LEU A 109 -2.96 -2.42 -4.19
N LEU A 110 -3.02 -2.46 -2.86
CA LEU A 110 -3.77 -3.46 -2.10
C LEU A 110 -5.27 -3.36 -2.37
N TYR A 111 -5.83 -2.16 -2.38
CA TYR A 111 -7.25 -1.93 -2.67
C TYR A 111 -7.63 -2.38 -4.07
N ASN A 112 -6.85 -1.99 -5.08
CA ASN A 112 -7.11 -2.33 -6.47
C ASN A 112 -7.05 -3.84 -6.69
N TYR A 113 -6.09 -4.53 -6.06
CA TYR A 113 -6.00 -5.99 -6.14
C TYR A 113 -7.17 -6.68 -5.41
N THR A 114 -7.57 -6.17 -4.25
CA THR A 114 -8.65 -6.77 -3.44
C THR A 114 -10.02 -6.61 -4.10
N THR A 115 -10.29 -5.46 -4.71
CA THR A 115 -11.61 -5.14 -5.27
C THR A 115 -11.73 -5.46 -6.75
N GLY A 116 -10.62 -5.75 -7.44
CA GLY A 116 -10.57 -5.91 -8.90
C GLY A 116 -10.90 -4.63 -9.68
N LYS A 117 -11.15 -3.51 -8.99
CA LYS A 117 -11.46 -2.22 -9.57
C LYS A 117 -10.19 -1.38 -9.58
N LYS A 118 -9.82 -0.84 -10.73
CA LYS A 118 -8.89 0.29 -10.74
C LYS A 118 -9.63 1.48 -10.16
N ILE A 119 -9.06 2.17 -9.18
CA ILE A 119 -9.53 3.51 -8.80
C ILE A 119 -9.32 4.41 -10.02
N ALA A 120 -10.32 4.45 -10.89
CA ALA A 120 -10.57 5.64 -11.68
C ALA A 120 -10.97 6.69 -10.65
N LEU A 121 -10.16 7.73 -10.47
CA LEU A 121 -10.57 8.93 -9.77
C LEU A 121 -11.79 9.48 -10.53
N ARG A 122 -12.99 9.02 -10.16
CA ARG A 122 -14.24 9.66 -10.56
C ARG A 122 -14.25 10.97 -9.78
N ILE A 123 -13.69 12.03 -10.39
CA ILE A 123 -13.92 13.39 -9.93
C ILE A 123 -15.46 13.54 -9.97
N PRO A 124 -16.11 13.83 -8.83
CA PRO A 124 -17.56 14.02 -8.84
C PRO A 124 -17.89 15.13 -9.84
N GLU A 125 -18.90 14.93 -10.68
CA GLU A 125 -19.25 15.87 -11.77
C GLU A 125 -19.46 17.31 -11.25
N GLU A 126 -19.91 17.44 -10.01
CA GLU A 126 -20.10 18.72 -9.30
C GLU A 126 -18.79 19.47 -9.00
N HIS A 127 -17.67 18.75 -8.82
CA HIS A 127 -16.34 19.34 -8.66
C HIS A 127 -15.73 19.71 -10.02
N LEU A 128 -16.01 18.91 -11.06
CA LEU A 128 -15.59 19.17 -12.45
C LEU A 128 -16.27 20.42 -13.00
N SER A 129 -17.59 20.54 -12.81
CA SER A 129 -18.36 21.71 -13.25
C SER A 129 -17.95 23.00 -12.54
N ARG A 130 -17.61 22.94 -11.23
CA ARG A 130 -17.02 24.08 -10.53
C ARG A 130 -15.66 24.46 -11.08
N LEU A 131 -14.78 23.51 -11.35
CA LEU A 131 -13.45 23.78 -11.91
C LEU A 131 -13.54 24.41 -13.30
N GLU A 132 -14.44 23.91 -14.15
CA GLU A 132 -14.70 24.47 -15.48
C GLU A 132 -15.28 25.89 -15.41
N SER A 133 -16.09 26.20 -14.40
CA SER A 133 -16.64 27.55 -14.20
C SER A 133 -15.61 28.62 -13.83
N TYR A 134 -14.38 28.25 -13.46
CA TYR A 134 -13.28 29.19 -13.19
C TYR A 134 -12.32 29.38 -14.38
N ILE A 135 -12.49 28.59 -15.45
CA ILE A 135 -11.64 28.63 -16.66
C ILE A 135 -12.30 29.44 -17.80
N HIS A 136 -13.56 29.83 -17.63
CA HIS A 136 -14.32 30.77 -18.46
C HIS A 136 -14.66 32.05 -17.71
#